data_AF-A0A9P6YRQ4-F1
#
_entry.id   AF-A0A9P6YRQ4-F1
#
_cell.length_a   1.000
_cell.length_b   1.000
_cell.length_c   1.000
_cell.angle_alpha   90.00
_cell.angle_beta   90.00
_cell.angle_gamma   90.00
#
_symmetry.space_group_name_H-M   'P 1'
#
loop_
_entity.id
_entity.type
_entity.pdbx_description
1 polymer ?
#
loop_
_entity_poly.entity_id
_entity_poly.type
_entity_poly.pdbx_seq_one_letter_code
_entity_poly.pdbx_strand_id
1 'polypeptide(L)'
;MVLGEAVTNANRVKCKAIVDSYHPPLEVIYTSGEGNRCPFTIGKQVAARDPFTYHCYVDTPPSSPRIVNTVISNDEAISCSDSSSVSSGKSTYNNLKPTKHCVLDFFNCIASKDAPVNRELYTFGHWNNIELFDLVKSFMPDIVDIYSPTQVTDWLSKDGRFGFAEVVCIGSKREKRRSLWIVKQDHWDEVLKITFNTKSFLDASMESHGWINIGYARKSRTNEPVENKIKSIQKMTDCLRIKCHCAKVFLSPMCSSGSKLCQRDTKPNLNLMDSVRHKHGDMQDLIMFAKSTNFSVRLVVLDYAGLSTDPMDIRKFVKELKSIKELVVYHGHKFESISRHNVLRGNLINKFDCRPGCVKRSFI
;
A
#
# COMPACT_ATOMS: atom_id res chain seq x y z
N MET A 1 9.16 19.86 -19.77
CA MET A 1 10.37 20.70 -19.72
C MET A 1 10.87 20.65 -18.29
N VAL A 2 11.91 19.87 -18.01
CA VAL A 2 12.12 19.32 -16.65
C VAL A 2 13.17 20.10 -15.83
N LEU A 3 13.97 20.97 -16.44
CA LEU A 3 15.14 21.59 -15.77
C LEU A 3 15.42 23.05 -16.15
N GLY A 4 14.49 23.78 -16.77
CA GLY A 4 14.74 25.16 -17.23
C GLY A 4 15.82 25.30 -18.32
N GLU A 5 16.37 24.19 -18.81
CA GLU A 5 17.35 24.15 -19.91
C GLU A 5 16.67 24.36 -21.27
N ALA A 6 17.39 24.98 -22.21
CA ALA A 6 16.93 25.15 -23.59
C ALA A 6 16.57 23.81 -24.25
N VAL A 7 15.56 23.82 -25.13
CA VAL A 7 15.01 22.62 -25.78
C VAL A 7 15.96 22.11 -26.88
N THR A 8 17.01 21.41 -26.48
CA THR A 8 17.96 20.72 -27.37
C THR A 8 17.80 19.21 -27.25
N ASN A 9 18.22 18.47 -28.29
CA ASN A 9 18.18 17.00 -28.27
C ASN A 9 19.07 16.42 -27.15
N ALA A 10 20.23 17.02 -26.89
CA ALA A 10 21.11 16.61 -25.79
C ALA A 10 20.43 16.77 -24.42
N ASN A 11 19.76 17.91 -24.19
CA ASN A 11 19.06 18.17 -22.93
C ASN A 11 17.84 17.26 -22.75
N ARG A 12 17.14 16.91 -23.84
CA ARG A 12 16.04 15.92 -23.80
C ARG A 12 16.53 14.54 -23.36
N VAL A 13 17.65 14.07 -23.91
CA VAL A 13 18.26 12.77 -23.53
C VAL A 13 18.72 12.79 -22.07
N LYS A 14 19.37 13.88 -21.63
CA LYS A 14 19.79 14.09 -20.24
C LYS A 14 18.62 14.09 -19.27
N CYS A 15 17.56 14.85 -19.56
CA CYS A 15 16.34 14.87 -18.74
C CYS A 15 15.68 13.49 -18.65
N LYS A 16 15.60 12.78 -19.79
CA LYS A 16 15.06 11.41 -19.83
C LYS A 16 15.88 10.46 -18.96
N ALA A 17 17.21 10.53 -19.02
CA ALA A 17 18.09 9.71 -18.19
C ALA A 17 17.94 9.98 -16.69
N ILE A 18 17.66 11.23 -16.29
CA ILE A 18 17.41 11.60 -14.89
C ILE A 18 16.08 11.04 -14.39
N VAL A 19 15.01 11.16 -15.20
CA VAL A 19 13.68 10.61 -14.88
C VAL A 19 13.70 9.07 -14.85
N ASP A 20 14.45 8.46 -15.75
CA ASP A 20 14.58 7.00 -15.87
C ASP A 20 15.70 6.42 -14.95
N SER A 21 16.35 7.25 -14.12
CA SER A 21 17.47 6.84 -13.27
C SER A 21 17.06 5.88 -12.14
N TYR A 22 18.04 5.17 -11.57
CA TYR A 22 17.85 4.14 -10.53
C TYR A 22 17.21 4.68 -9.22
N HIS A 23 17.37 5.98 -8.94
CA HIS A 23 16.67 6.71 -7.90
C HIS A 23 16.29 8.09 -8.45
N PRO A 24 15.20 8.20 -9.24
CA PRO A 24 14.88 9.48 -9.83
C PRO A 24 14.42 10.38 -8.68
N PRO A 25 15.13 11.50 -8.44
CA PRO A 25 14.71 12.44 -7.41
C PRO A 25 13.37 13.08 -7.77
N LEU A 26 12.97 12.99 -9.05
CA LEU A 26 11.80 13.61 -9.64
C LEU A 26 10.72 12.58 -10.00
N GLU A 27 9.46 13.01 -9.98
CA GLU A 27 8.26 12.27 -10.36
C GLU A 27 7.43 13.12 -11.32
N VAL A 28 6.85 12.49 -12.35
CA VAL A 28 5.99 13.16 -13.34
C VAL A 28 4.58 13.27 -12.75
N ILE A 29 4.10 14.50 -12.63
CA ILE A 29 2.85 14.85 -11.97
C ILE A 29 2.09 15.91 -12.79
N TYR A 30 0.86 16.20 -12.42
CA TYR A 30 0.06 17.31 -12.92
C TYR A 30 -0.60 18.08 -11.76
N THR A 31 -1.03 19.32 -11.99
CA THR A 31 -1.81 20.08 -11.00
C THR A 31 -3.29 20.11 -11.33
N SER A 32 -4.15 20.28 -10.32
CA SER A 32 -5.59 20.46 -10.52
C SER A 32 -5.93 21.66 -11.41
N GLY A 33 -5.14 22.74 -11.32
CA GLY A 33 -5.37 23.98 -12.08
C GLY A 33 -5.02 23.87 -13.56
N GLU A 34 -3.97 23.11 -13.90
CA GLU A 34 -3.53 22.94 -15.29
C GLU A 34 -4.10 21.67 -15.96
N GLY A 35 -4.61 20.73 -15.15
CA GLY A 35 -5.19 19.48 -15.60
C GLY A 35 -4.17 18.43 -16.06
N ASN A 36 -4.65 17.20 -16.25
CA ASN A 36 -3.82 16.03 -16.58
C ASN A 36 -3.16 16.07 -17.98
N ARG A 37 -3.31 17.15 -18.75
CA ARG A 37 -2.68 17.31 -20.07
C ARG A 37 -1.39 18.13 -20.02
N CYS A 38 -1.08 18.72 -18.87
CA CYS A 38 0.13 19.51 -18.66
C CYS A 38 1.05 18.84 -17.63
N PRO A 39 1.77 17.76 -18.02
CA PRO A 39 2.70 17.10 -17.11
C PRO A 39 3.94 17.95 -16.87
N PHE A 40 4.37 18.00 -15.61
CA PHE A 40 5.70 18.49 -15.23
C PHE A 40 6.33 17.54 -14.21
N THR A 41 7.57 17.81 -13.83
CA THR A 41 8.35 16.90 -12.97
C THR A 41 8.75 17.63 -11.71
N ILE A 42 8.51 17.02 -10.55
CA ILE A 42 8.84 17.60 -9.26
C ILE A 42 9.53 16.59 -8.37
N GLY A 43 10.25 17.04 -7.34
CA GLY A 43 10.86 16.16 -6.36
C GLY A 43 9.84 15.23 -5.71
N LYS A 44 10.11 13.92 -5.61
CA LYS A 44 9.21 12.94 -4.98
C LYS A 44 8.77 13.32 -3.57
N GLN A 45 9.71 13.84 -2.78
CA GLN A 45 9.43 14.32 -1.43
C GLN A 45 8.49 15.53 -1.43
N VAL A 46 8.56 16.38 -2.47
CA VAL A 46 7.70 17.55 -2.63
C VAL A 46 6.32 17.15 -3.12
N ALA A 47 6.22 16.21 -4.06
CA ALA A 47 4.96 15.62 -4.50
C ALA A 47 4.22 14.96 -3.33
N ALA A 48 4.91 14.11 -2.57
CA ALA A 48 4.34 13.43 -1.40
C ALA A 48 3.95 14.39 -0.26
N ARG A 49 4.57 15.58 -0.18
CA ARG A 49 4.24 16.61 0.80
C ARG A 49 2.91 17.30 0.50
N ASP A 50 2.54 17.41 -0.78
CA ASP A 50 1.35 18.17 -1.19
C ASP A 50 0.49 17.38 -2.18
N PRO A 51 -0.29 16.40 -1.67
CA PRO A 51 -1.10 15.51 -2.50
C PRO A 51 -2.29 16.22 -3.16
N PHE A 52 -2.63 17.45 -2.75
CA PHE A 52 -3.72 18.24 -3.33
C PHE A 52 -3.28 19.07 -4.54
N THR A 53 -2.04 19.56 -4.49
CA THR A 53 -1.44 20.27 -5.63
C THR A 53 -0.98 19.31 -6.70
N TYR A 54 -0.37 18.19 -6.28
CA TYR A 54 0.41 17.34 -7.15
C TYR A 54 -0.22 15.97 -7.29
N HIS A 55 -0.75 15.72 -8.47
CA HIS A 55 -1.43 14.48 -8.81
C HIS A 55 -0.52 13.60 -9.65
N CYS A 56 -0.38 12.34 -9.26
CA CYS A 56 0.32 11.35 -10.07
C CYS A 56 -0.61 10.87 -11.19
N TYR A 57 -0.04 10.62 -12.37
CA TYR A 57 -0.76 9.90 -13.41
C TYR A 57 -1.05 8.49 -12.93
N VAL A 58 -2.33 8.10 -12.95
CA VAL A 58 -2.72 6.71 -12.78
C VAL A 58 -2.19 5.95 -14.00
N ASP A 59 -1.41 4.89 -13.78
CA ASP A 59 -0.93 3.98 -14.84
C ASP A 59 -2.16 3.30 -15.49
N THR A 60 -2.84 4.03 -16.36
CA THR A 60 -3.85 3.46 -17.23
C THR A 60 -3.10 2.69 -18.33
N PRO A 61 -3.35 1.38 -18.51
CA PRO A 61 -2.83 0.70 -19.68
C PRO A 61 -3.29 1.47 -20.94
N PRO A 62 -2.52 1.46 -22.04
CA PRO A 62 -2.91 2.19 -23.24
C PRO A 62 -4.19 1.58 -23.80
N SER A 63 -5.33 2.14 -23.40
CA SER A 63 -6.62 1.87 -24.01
C SER A 63 -6.65 2.67 -25.30
N SER A 64 -6.31 2.02 -26.42
CA SER A 64 -6.74 2.51 -27.72
C SER A 64 -8.26 2.69 -27.69
N PRO A 65 -8.81 3.83 -28.13
CA PRO A 65 -10.25 4.05 -28.11
C PRO A 65 -10.93 3.03 -29.03
N ARG A 66 -11.76 2.15 -28.47
CA ARG A 66 -12.69 1.32 -29.25
C ARG A 66 -14.02 2.06 -29.32
N ILE A 67 -14.38 2.47 -30.53
CA ILE A 67 -15.74 2.82 -30.91
C ILE A 67 -16.52 1.50 -30.94
N VAL A 68 -17.53 1.33 -30.08
CA VAL A 68 -18.57 0.33 -30.32
C VAL A 68 -19.92 0.90 -29.90
N ASN A 69 -20.83 0.87 -30.86
CA ASN A 69 -22.20 1.36 -30.84
C ASN A 69 -23.08 0.63 -29.80
N THR A 70 -24.02 1.39 -29.27
CA THR A 70 -25.17 0.97 -28.47
C THR A 70 -25.94 -0.18 -29.12
N VAL A 71 -26.19 -1.25 -28.37
CA VAL A 71 -27.48 -1.97 -28.37
C VAL A 71 -27.78 -2.36 -26.92
N ILE A 72 -28.85 -1.78 -26.39
CA ILE A 72 -29.48 -2.11 -25.11
C ILE A 72 -30.35 -3.34 -25.34
N SER A 73 -30.30 -4.32 -24.43
CA SER A 73 -31.39 -5.27 -24.19
C SER A 73 -31.33 -5.72 -22.73
N ASN A 74 -32.50 -5.73 -22.11
CA ASN A 74 -32.78 -5.77 -20.68
C ASN A 74 -32.71 -7.16 -20.03
N ASP A 75 -32.84 -7.12 -18.70
CA ASP A 75 -33.22 -8.16 -17.73
C ASP A 75 -32.05 -9.04 -17.21
N GLU A 76 -31.79 -9.21 -15.91
CA GLU A 76 -32.71 -9.27 -14.77
C GLU A 76 -32.18 -8.50 -13.55
N ALA A 77 -33.10 -7.79 -12.89
CA ALA A 77 -32.89 -7.10 -11.62
C ALA A 77 -33.00 -8.08 -10.44
N ILE A 78 -31.99 -8.10 -9.58
CA ILE A 78 -32.12 -8.58 -8.21
C ILE A 78 -32.04 -7.36 -7.30
N SER A 79 -33.19 -6.96 -6.78
CA SER A 79 -33.30 -5.92 -5.76
C SER A 79 -32.69 -6.41 -4.45
N CYS A 80 -31.77 -5.65 -3.88
CA CYS A 80 -31.49 -5.68 -2.46
C CYS A 80 -31.57 -4.25 -1.96
N SER A 81 -32.54 -4.03 -1.08
CA SER A 81 -33.00 -2.74 -0.59
C SER A 81 -31.90 -1.97 0.14
N ASP A 82 -31.52 -0.82 -0.42
CA ASP A 82 -30.75 0.20 0.28
C ASP A 82 -31.64 0.89 1.31
N SER A 83 -31.33 0.68 2.60
CA SER A 83 -31.72 1.62 3.64
C SER A 83 -30.66 2.73 3.72
N SER A 84 -30.81 3.71 2.82
CA SER A 84 -30.08 4.97 2.88
C SER A 84 -30.44 5.72 4.16
N SER A 85 -29.54 5.71 5.14
CA SER A 85 -29.50 6.75 6.17
C SER A 85 -28.18 7.49 6.06
N VAL A 86 -28.28 8.71 5.54
CA VAL A 86 -27.22 9.72 5.52
C VAL A 86 -26.93 10.09 6.97
N SER A 87 -25.85 9.56 7.53
CA SER A 87 -25.30 9.95 8.82
C SER A 87 -23.85 10.36 8.63
N SER A 88 -23.61 11.65 8.81
CA SER A 88 -22.35 12.36 8.73
C SER A 88 -21.24 11.71 9.59
N GLY A 89 -20.15 11.28 8.94
CA GLY A 89 -18.78 11.59 9.36
C GLY A 89 -18.05 10.71 10.38
N LYS A 90 -18.56 9.53 10.80
CA LYS A 90 -17.87 8.72 11.85
C LYS A 90 -17.74 7.21 11.62
N SER A 91 -18.12 6.64 10.46
CA SER A 91 -18.27 5.17 10.35
C SER A 91 -17.26 4.43 9.48
N THR A 92 -16.49 5.10 8.60
CA THR A 92 -15.71 4.37 7.58
C THR A 92 -14.49 3.63 8.13
N TYR A 93 -13.97 4.03 9.29
CA TYR A 93 -12.65 3.63 9.78
C TYR A 93 -12.67 2.86 11.11
N ASN A 94 -13.85 2.63 11.69
CA ASN A 94 -14.01 2.04 13.04
C ASN A 94 -13.51 0.60 13.17
N ASN A 95 -13.20 -0.08 12.07
CA ASN A 95 -12.67 -1.45 12.06
C ASN A 95 -11.14 -1.52 11.87
N LEU A 96 -10.45 -0.37 11.80
CA LEU A 96 -9.01 -0.32 11.62
C LEU A 96 -8.30 -0.67 12.93
N LYS A 97 -7.50 -1.74 12.89
CA LYS A 97 -6.64 -2.08 14.01
C LYS A 97 -5.51 -1.03 14.12
N PRO A 98 -5.33 -0.38 15.28
CA PRO A 98 -4.38 0.71 15.43
C PRO A 98 -2.94 0.20 15.57
N THR A 99 -2.37 -0.40 14.52
CA THR A 99 -0.97 -0.83 14.57
C THR A 99 -0.02 0.37 14.48
N LYS A 100 1.24 0.21 14.94
CA LYS A 100 2.28 1.24 14.78
C LYS A 100 2.36 1.80 13.34
N HIS A 101 2.30 0.93 12.33
CA HIS A 101 2.36 1.36 10.93
C HIS A 101 1.11 2.14 10.51
N CYS A 102 -0.07 1.71 10.96
CA CYS A 102 -1.35 2.39 10.73
C CYS A 102 -1.31 3.83 11.28
N VAL A 103 -0.78 4.01 12.49
CA VAL A 103 -0.63 5.33 13.13
C VAL A 103 0.39 6.20 12.40
N LEU A 104 1.53 5.65 12.00
CA LEU A 104 2.54 6.40 11.26
C LEU A 104 2.05 6.81 9.86
N ASP A 105 1.30 5.94 9.19
CA ASP A 105 0.69 6.24 7.90
C ASP A 105 -0.41 7.30 8.02
N PHE A 106 -1.21 7.26 9.09
CA PHE A 106 -2.16 8.33 9.42
C PHE A 106 -1.46 9.68 9.52
N PHE A 107 -0.39 9.79 10.33
CA PHE A 107 0.36 11.04 10.43
C PHE A 107 1.04 11.43 9.13
N ASN A 108 1.53 10.47 8.34
CA ASN A 108 2.12 10.78 7.04
C ASN A 108 1.11 11.38 6.05
N CYS A 109 -0.19 11.14 6.25
CA CYS A 109 -1.25 11.79 5.47
C CYS A 109 -1.45 13.24 5.93
N ILE A 110 -1.65 13.42 7.24
CA ILE A 110 -2.17 14.68 7.75
C ILE A 110 -1.09 15.64 8.23
N ALA A 111 0.15 15.20 8.43
CA ALA A 111 1.19 15.99 9.08
C ALA A 111 2.47 16.08 8.24
N SER A 112 3.04 17.28 8.18
CA SER A 112 4.33 17.56 7.56
C SER A 112 5.20 18.40 8.49
N LYS A 113 6.51 18.08 8.57
CA LYS A 113 7.48 18.94 9.25
C LYS A 113 7.79 20.21 8.45
N ASP A 114 7.75 20.09 7.12
CA ASP A 114 8.11 21.16 6.19
C ASP A 114 6.83 21.88 5.73
N ALA A 115 6.95 23.18 5.45
CA ALA A 115 5.82 23.97 4.99
C ALA A 115 5.26 23.40 3.67
N PRO A 116 3.96 23.03 3.61
CA PRO A 116 3.30 22.58 2.39
C PRO A 116 3.14 23.74 1.41
N VAL A 117 2.82 23.44 0.14
CA VAL A 117 2.62 24.46 -0.90
C VAL A 117 1.28 25.14 -0.66
N ASN A 118 0.22 24.35 -0.45
CA ASN A 118 -1.13 24.83 -0.15
C ASN A 118 -1.29 25.13 1.34
N ARG A 119 -0.63 26.18 1.82
CA ARG A 119 -0.67 26.56 3.25
C ARG A 119 -2.09 26.80 3.76
N GLU A 120 -3.04 27.20 2.91
CA GLU A 120 -4.44 27.38 3.32
C GLU A 120 -5.12 26.10 3.82
N LEU A 121 -4.66 24.91 3.40
CA LEU A 121 -5.25 23.63 3.80
C LEU A 121 -4.67 23.10 5.12
N TYR A 122 -3.65 23.77 5.67
CA TYR A 122 -2.91 23.31 6.85
C TYR A 122 -2.91 24.36 7.95
N THR A 123 -2.77 23.88 9.18
CA THR A 123 -2.55 24.69 10.37
C THR A 123 -1.16 24.37 10.89
N PHE A 124 -0.29 25.38 10.94
CA PHE A 124 1.00 25.26 11.60
C PHE A 124 0.84 25.42 13.11
N GLY A 125 1.44 24.54 13.88
CA GLY A 125 1.35 24.57 15.34
C GLY A 125 2.52 23.84 16.03
N HIS A 126 2.63 24.08 17.33
CA HIS A 126 3.56 23.38 18.22
C HIS A 126 2.75 22.39 19.06
N TRP A 127 2.74 21.14 18.63
CA TRP A 127 1.86 20.11 19.13
C TRP A 127 2.52 19.32 20.24
N ASN A 128 1.82 19.15 21.36
CA ASN A 128 2.27 18.32 22.47
C ASN A 128 1.85 16.85 22.28
N ASN A 129 2.36 15.96 23.14
CA ASN A 129 2.10 14.52 23.04
C ASN A 129 0.61 14.17 23.16
N ILE A 130 -0.14 14.90 23.98
CA ILE A 130 -1.56 14.66 24.23
C ILE A 130 -2.37 15.08 23.02
N GLU A 131 -2.11 16.28 22.47
CA GLU A 131 -2.79 16.79 21.27
C GLU A 131 -2.57 15.85 20.07
N LEU A 132 -1.33 15.41 19.83
CA LEU A 132 -1.06 14.45 18.76
C LEU A 132 -1.79 13.12 18.98
N PHE A 133 -1.87 12.65 20.22
CA PHE A 133 -2.60 11.43 20.54
C PHE A 133 -4.12 11.60 20.34
N ASP A 134 -4.67 12.75 20.71
CA ASP A 134 -6.08 13.08 20.52
C ASP A 134 -6.46 13.14 19.04
N LEU A 135 -5.55 13.60 18.16
CA LEU A 135 -5.75 13.54 16.71
C LEU A 135 -5.91 12.09 16.23
N VAL A 136 -5.04 11.17 16.65
CA VAL A 136 -5.17 9.76 16.26
C VAL A 136 -6.42 9.14 16.87
N LYS A 137 -6.71 9.44 18.14
CA LYS A 137 -7.91 8.96 18.83
C LYS A 137 -9.20 9.38 18.13
N SER A 138 -9.22 10.58 17.53
CA SER A 138 -10.38 11.05 16.76
C SER A 138 -10.65 10.20 15.51
N PHE A 139 -9.62 9.53 14.98
CA PHE A 139 -9.69 8.65 13.83
C PHE A 139 -9.77 7.15 14.20
N MET A 140 -9.07 6.73 15.25
CA MET A 140 -9.02 5.36 15.79
C MET A 140 -9.27 5.39 17.30
N PRO A 141 -10.54 5.37 17.76
CA PRO A 141 -10.87 5.47 19.18
C PRO A 141 -10.21 4.40 20.05
N ASP A 142 -10.12 3.16 19.55
CA ASP A 142 -9.57 1.99 20.25
C ASP A 142 -8.07 2.10 20.57
N ILE A 143 -7.38 3.13 20.07
CA ILE A 143 -5.95 3.34 20.36
C ILE A 143 -5.70 3.55 21.86
N VAL A 144 -6.69 4.08 22.59
CA VAL A 144 -6.60 4.39 24.03
C VAL A 144 -6.39 3.15 24.89
N ASP A 145 -6.92 2.01 24.46
CA ASP A 145 -6.84 0.75 25.22
C ASP A 145 -5.52 0.01 24.97
N ILE A 146 -4.76 0.43 23.95
CA ILE A 146 -3.62 -0.33 23.44
C ILE A 146 -2.30 0.44 23.63
N TYR A 147 -2.32 1.77 23.48
CA TYR A 147 -1.11 2.59 23.51
C TYR A 147 -1.28 3.89 24.30
N SER A 148 -0.17 4.35 24.86
CA SER A 148 -0.06 5.64 25.54
C SER A 148 0.36 6.77 24.59
N PRO A 149 0.04 8.04 24.92
CA PRO A 149 0.51 9.22 24.16
C PRO A 149 2.04 9.27 23.95
N THR A 150 2.78 8.83 24.96
CA THR A 150 4.25 8.78 24.93
C THR A 150 4.75 7.77 23.92
N GLN A 151 4.10 6.60 23.78
CA GLN A 151 4.48 5.58 22.79
C GLN A 151 4.28 6.08 21.36
N VAL A 152 3.15 6.75 21.08
CA VAL A 152 2.89 7.33 19.75
C VAL A 152 3.94 8.38 19.39
N THR A 153 4.26 9.27 20.34
CA THR A 153 5.29 10.31 20.13
C THR A 153 6.69 9.71 19.93
N ASP A 154 7.03 8.65 20.66
CA ASP A 154 8.29 7.91 20.48
C ASP A 154 8.38 7.30 19.07
N TRP A 155 7.27 6.76 18.54
CA TRP A 155 7.23 6.27 17.16
C TRP A 155 7.49 7.38 16.14
N LEU A 156 6.83 8.54 16.29
CA LEU A 156 7.06 9.69 15.40
C LEU A 156 8.50 10.18 15.44
N SER A 157 9.12 10.16 16.62
CA SER A 157 10.53 10.57 16.81
C SER A 157 11.50 9.59 16.17
N LYS A 158 11.28 8.28 16.34
CA LYS A 158 12.12 7.23 15.77
C LYS A 158 11.97 7.10 14.26
N ASP A 159 10.81 7.44 13.72
CA ASP A 159 10.55 7.43 12.28
C ASP A 159 11.27 8.58 11.55
N GLY A 160 11.41 9.74 12.19
CA GLY A 160 12.22 10.86 11.71
C GLY A 160 11.57 11.74 10.64
N ARG A 161 10.51 11.27 9.95
CA ARG A 161 9.76 12.08 8.96
C ARG A 161 9.09 13.30 9.57
N PHE A 162 8.75 13.23 10.86
CA PHE A 162 7.95 14.25 11.55
C PHE A 162 8.81 15.24 12.35
N GLY A 163 10.14 15.24 12.20
CA GLY A 163 11.05 16.07 12.99
C GLY A 163 11.36 15.51 14.38
N PHE A 164 11.99 16.32 15.25
CA PHE A 164 12.25 15.97 16.64
C PHE A 164 11.29 16.70 17.58
N ALA A 165 11.04 16.11 18.74
CA ALA A 165 10.33 16.80 19.80
C ALA A 165 11.32 17.64 20.63
N GLU A 166 11.03 18.91 20.79
CA GLU A 166 11.79 19.85 21.61
C GLU A 166 11.16 19.96 23.00
N VAL A 167 12.01 20.09 24.03
CA VAL A 167 11.53 20.32 25.40
C VAL A 167 11.40 21.82 25.61
N VAL A 168 10.18 22.27 25.85
CA VAL A 168 9.87 23.67 26.12
C VAL A 168 9.39 23.81 27.56
N CYS A 169 9.95 24.78 28.29
CA CYS A 169 9.46 25.17 29.60
C CYS A 169 8.33 26.19 29.42
N ILE A 170 7.11 25.82 29.80
CA ILE A 170 5.95 26.71 29.80
C ILE A 170 5.55 26.89 31.26
N GLY A 171 5.92 28.04 31.83
CA GLY A 171 5.81 28.26 33.28
C GLY A 171 6.67 27.28 34.07
N SER A 172 6.08 26.55 35.01
CA SER A 172 6.75 25.54 35.85
C SER A 172 6.78 24.13 35.25
N LYS A 173 6.12 23.90 34.11
CA LYS A 173 6.01 22.57 33.48
C LYS A 173 6.93 22.46 32.28
N ARG A 174 7.62 21.31 32.19
CA ARG A 174 8.41 20.91 31.01
C ARG A 174 7.53 20.05 30.12
N GLU A 175 7.27 20.50 28.91
CA GLU A 175 6.51 19.76 27.92
C GLU A 175 7.37 19.45 26.69
N LYS A 176 7.15 18.27 26.10
CA LYS A 176 7.71 17.94 24.79
C LYS A 176 6.72 18.40 23.71
N ARG A 177 7.20 19.23 22.78
CA ARG A 177 6.42 19.76 21.67
C ARG A 177 7.11 19.52 20.34
N ARG A 178 6.33 19.49 19.27
CA ARG A 178 6.82 19.27 17.91
C ARG A 178 6.13 20.24 16.96
N SER A 179 6.93 20.94 16.16
CA SER A 179 6.42 21.86 15.14
C SER A 179 5.98 21.09 13.91
N LEU A 180 4.69 21.10 13.61
CA LEU A 180 4.10 20.40 12.47
C LEU A 180 3.04 21.27 11.79
N TRP A 181 2.97 21.11 10.48
CA TRP A 181 1.84 21.51 9.64
C TRP A 181 0.84 20.37 9.61
N ILE A 182 -0.38 20.58 10.12
CA ILE A 182 -1.43 19.56 10.15
C ILE A 182 -2.58 19.98 9.23
N VAL A 183 -3.04 19.07 8.37
CA VAL A 183 -4.19 19.27 7.49
C VAL A 183 -5.41 19.61 8.32
N LYS A 184 -6.16 20.64 7.93
CA LYS A 184 -7.42 21.02 8.58
C LYS A 184 -8.42 19.86 8.51
N GLN A 185 -9.19 19.69 9.59
CA GLN A 185 -10.06 18.52 9.77
C GLN A 185 -11.07 18.33 8.63
N ASP A 186 -11.54 19.43 8.03
CA ASP A 186 -12.49 19.42 6.91
C ASP A 186 -11.98 18.67 5.67
N HIS A 187 -10.66 18.53 5.50
CA HIS A 187 -10.04 17.84 4.36
C HIS A 187 -9.53 16.43 4.69
N TRP A 188 -9.76 15.94 5.91
CA TRP A 188 -9.23 14.64 6.34
C TRP A 188 -9.75 13.49 5.49
N ASP A 189 -11.05 13.48 5.17
CA ASP A 189 -11.65 12.41 4.38
C ASP A 189 -10.99 12.25 3.01
N GLU A 190 -10.58 13.35 2.38
CA GLU A 190 -9.92 13.33 1.06
C GLU A 190 -8.51 12.75 1.16
N VAL A 191 -7.71 13.18 2.13
CA VAL A 191 -6.33 12.68 2.29
C VAL A 191 -6.32 11.23 2.79
N LEU A 192 -7.19 10.90 3.73
CA LEU A 192 -7.21 9.58 4.35
C LEU A 192 -7.67 8.51 3.36
N LYS A 193 -8.57 8.82 2.42
CA LYS A 193 -8.97 7.88 1.35
C LYS A 193 -7.80 7.40 0.49
N ILE A 194 -6.76 8.24 0.30
CA ILE A 194 -5.59 7.88 -0.50
C ILE A 194 -4.81 6.74 0.17
N THR A 195 -4.59 6.86 1.48
CA THR A 195 -3.81 5.87 2.24
C THR A 195 -4.66 4.72 2.74
N PHE A 196 -5.86 4.98 3.25
CA PHE A 196 -6.79 3.96 3.77
C PHE A 196 -7.74 3.49 2.66
N ASN A 197 -7.15 3.06 1.55
CA ASN A 197 -7.84 2.74 0.29
C ASN A 197 -8.49 1.34 0.24
N THR A 198 -8.66 0.66 1.38
CA THR A 198 -9.10 -0.75 1.40
C THR A 198 -10.42 -0.96 0.68
N LYS A 199 -11.44 -0.16 1.01
CA LYS A 199 -12.76 -0.27 0.36
C LYS A 199 -12.66 0.04 -1.14
N SER A 200 -12.11 1.20 -1.48
CA SER A 200 -11.99 1.65 -2.88
C SER A 200 -11.20 0.67 -3.76
N PHE A 201 -10.14 0.06 -3.20
CA PHE A 201 -9.36 -0.95 -3.91
C PHE A 201 -10.18 -2.20 -4.18
N LEU A 202 -10.92 -2.70 -3.19
CA LEU A 202 -11.74 -3.90 -3.34
C LEU A 202 -12.89 -3.67 -4.33
N ASP A 203 -13.57 -2.53 -4.25
CA ASP A 203 -14.65 -2.15 -5.17
C ASP A 203 -14.13 -2.12 -6.62
N ALA A 204 -13.03 -1.40 -6.87
CA ALA A 204 -12.38 -1.37 -8.19
C ALA A 204 -11.89 -2.76 -8.66
N SER A 205 -11.47 -3.61 -7.72
CA SER A 205 -11.04 -4.98 -8.02
C SER A 205 -12.19 -5.85 -8.50
N MET A 206 -13.37 -5.71 -7.88
CA MET A 206 -14.59 -6.46 -8.23
C MET A 206 -15.19 -6.01 -9.57
N GLU A 207 -15.08 -4.73 -9.91
CA GLU A 207 -15.53 -4.18 -11.20
C GLU A 207 -14.65 -4.58 -12.38
N SER A 208 -13.41 -5.03 -12.11
CA SER A 208 -12.44 -5.38 -13.14
C SER A 208 -12.71 -6.75 -13.79
N HIS A 209 -13.51 -6.78 -14.86
CA HIS A 209 -13.77 -8.02 -15.61
C HIS A 209 -12.49 -8.62 -16.23
N GLY A 210 -12.37 -9.95 -16.19
CA GLY A 210 -11.20 -10.68 -16.72
C GLY A 210 -9.98 -10.67 -15.80
N TRP A 211 -10.12 -10.14 -14.58
CA TRP A 211 -9.08 -10.18 -13.54
C TRP A 211 -9.40 -11.20 -12.44
N ILE A 212 -8.35 -11.72 -11.81
CA ILE A 212 -8.47 -12.59 -10.64
C ILE A 212 -7.46 -12.20 -9.57
N ASN A 213 -7.94 -12.08 -8.33
CA ASN A 213 -7.08 -11.89 -7.16
C ASN A 213 -6.60 -13.24 -6.65
N ILE A 214 -5.29 -13.41 -6.60
CA ILE A 214 -4.63 -14.60 -6.07
C ILE A 214 -3.83 -14.19 -4.85
N GLY A 215 -4.12 -14.80 -3.72
CA GLY A 215 -3.34 -14.64 -2.50
C GLY A 215 -2.15 -15.58 -2.47
N TYR A 216 -0.99 -15.07 -2.04
CA TYR A 216 0.16 -15.91 -1.71
C TYR A 216 0.66 -15.58 -0.31
N ALA A 217 0.89 -16.61 0.50
CA ALA A 217 1.54 -16.46 1.80
C ALA A 217 2.63 -17.50 2.00
N ARG A 218 3.65 -17.14 2.77
CA ARG A 218 4.72 -18.05 3.15
C ARG A 218 4.99 -18.00 4.64
N LYS A 219 5.56 -19.08 5.18
CA LYS A 219 6.11 -19.10 6.54
C LYS A 219 7.57 -19.52 6.51
N SER A 220 8.37 -18.84 7.34
CA SER A 220 9.79 -19.13 7.51
C SER A 220 10.01 -20.47 8.21
N ARG A 221 11.17 -21.08 7.96
CA ARG A 221 11.65 -22.20 8.77
C ARG A 221 12.02 -21.66 10.16
N THR A 222 11.27 -22.09 11.16
CA THR A 222 11.41 -21.70 12.56
C THR A 222 11.30 -22.96 13.42
N ASN A 223 11.80 -22.87 14.66
CA ASN A 223 11.66 -23.92 15.67
C ASN A 223 10.33 -23.80 16.45
N GLU A 224 9.36 -23.03 15.95
CA GLU A 224 8.07 -22.89 16.62
C GLU A 224 7.24 -24.20 16.51
N PRO A 225 6.38 -24.52 17.49
CA PRO A 225 5.51 -25.69 17.45
C PRO A 225 4.67 -25.73 16.17
N VAL A 226 4.40 -26.93 15.66
CA VAL A 226 3.66 -27.15 14.40
C VAL A 226 2.27 -26.50 14.47
N GLU A 227 1.60 -26.59 15.62
CA GLU A 227 0.28 -26.01 15.85
C GLU A 227 0.30 -24.49 15.70
N ASN A 228 1.37 -23.84 16.19
CA ASN A 228 1.53 -22.40 16.07
C ASN A 228 1.83 -21.97 14.62
N LYS A 229 2.58 -22.79 13.87
CA LYS A 229 2.77 -22.59 12.42
C LYS A 229 1.43 -22.66 11.69
N ILE A 230 0.64 -23.70 11.94
CA ILE A 230 -0.67 -23.89 11.32
C ILE A 230 -1.60 -22.72 11.65
N LYS A 231 -1.70 -22.32 12.93
CA LYS A 231 -2.49 -21.16 13.35
C LYS A 231 -2.06 -19.87 12.66
N SER A 232 -0.75 -19.65 12.52
CA SER A 232 -0.21 -18.46 11.85
C SER A 232 -0.54 -18.45 10.36
N ILE A 233 -0.37 -19.59 9.68
CA ILE A 233 -0.70 -19.74 8.25
C ILE A 233 -2.20 -19.61 8.03
N GLN A 234 -3.04 -20.25 8.85
CA GLN A 234 -4.49 -20.14 8.76
C GLN A 234 -4.95 -18.68 8.85
N LYS A 235 -4.42 -17.90 9.80
CA LYS A 235 -4.72 -16.46 9.90
C LYS A 235 -4.33 -15.68 8.64
N MET A 236 -3.18 -16.00 8.03
CA MET A 236 -2.77 -15.37 6.76
C MET A 236 -3.71 -15.76 5.61
N THR A 237 -4.11 -17.04 5.54
CA THR A 237 -5.07 -17.54 4.54
C THR A 237 -6.43 -16.86 4.69
N ASP A 238 -6.94 -16.76 5.91
CA ASP A 238 -8.21 -16.11 6.21
C ASP A 238 -8.15 -14.62 5.87
N CYS A 239 -7.02 -13.94 6.15
CA CYS A 239 -6.80 -12.55 5.79
C CYS A 239 -6.82 -12.35 4.26
N LEU A 240 -6.08 -13.16 3.50
CA LEU A 240 -6.06 -13.08 2.03
C LEU A 240 -7.44 -13.37 1.44
N ARG A 241 -8.16 -14.36 1.97
CA ARG A 241 -9.48 -14.73 1.45
C ARG A 241 -10.56 -13.71 1.82
N ILE A 242 -10.67 -13.37 3.10
CA ILE A 242 -11.78 -12.59 3.65
C ILE A 242 -11.51 -11.09 3.51
N LYS A 243 -10.32 -10.60 3.85
CA LYS A 243 -10.01 -9.16 3.78
C LYS A 243 -9.54 -8.71 2.41
N CYS A 244 -8.83 -9.57 1.67
CA CYS A 244 -8.28 -9.21 0.36
C CYS A 244 -9.10 -9.76 -0.83
N HIS A 245 -10.25 -10.39 -0.57
CA HIS A 245 -11.13 -11.00 -1.59
C HIS A 245 -10.37 -11.88 -2.61
N CYS A 246 -9.36 -12.62 -2.16
CA CYS A 246 -8.61 -13.52 -3.04
C CYS A 246 -9.44 -14.76 -3.36
N ALA A 247 -9.66 -15.01 -4.65
CA ALA A 247 -10.41 -16.16 -5.14
C ALA A 247 -9.64 -17.48 -4.90
N LYS A 248 -8.31 -17.43 -4.99
CA LYS A 248 -7.42 -18.56 -4.70
C LYS A 248 -6.31 -18.13 -3.77
N VAL A 249 -5.88 -19.03 -2.89
CA VAL A 249 -4.79 -18.78 -1.93
C VAL A 249 -3.78 -19.92 -1.98
N PHE A 250 -2.54 -19.61 -2.30
CA PHE A 250 -1.43 -20.56 -2.38
C PHE A 250 -0.42 -20.30 -1.26
N LEU A 251 0.19 -21.36 -0.74
CA LEU A 251 0.97 -21.28 0.49
C LEU A 251 2.32 -21.99 0.39
N SER A 252 3.37 -21.35 0.90
CA SER A 252 4.68 -21.99 1.11
C SER A 252 4.98 -22.10 2.62
N PRO A 253 4.63 -23.21 3.29
CA PRO A 253 4.66 -23.33 4.75
C PRO A 253 6.06 -23.36 5.36
N MET A 254 7.09 -23.72 4.60
CA MET A 254 8.47 -23.87 5.11
C MET A 254 9.50 -23.39 4.08
N CYS A 255 9.51 -22.08 3.87
CA CYS A 255 10.30 -21.43 2.83
C CYS A 255 11.19 -20.33 3.44
N SER A 256 12.31 -19.97 2.80
CA SER A 256 13.06 -18.75 3.14
C SER A 256 12.64 -17.61 2.21
N SER A 257 12.59 -16.38 2.70
CA SER A 257 12.21 -15.23 1.85
C SER A 257 13.20 -14.99 0.72
N GLY A 258 14.47 -15.38 0.89
CA GLY A 258 15.50 -15.31 -0.16
C GLY A 258 15.56 -16.55 -1.04
N SER A 259 14.67 -17.54 -0.86
CA SER A 259 14.65 -18.71 -1.75
C SER A 259 13.97 -18.37 -3.08
N LYS A 260 14.57 -18.85 -4.18
CA LYS A 260 14.11 -18.62 -5.55
C LYS A 260 12.66 -19.04 -5.73
N LEU A 261 11.80 -18.11 -6.13
CA LEU A 261 10.35 -18.26 -6.25
C LEU A 261 9.97 -19.48 -7.10
N CYS A 262 10.58 -19.65 -8.27
CA CYS A 262 10.26 -20.76 -9.19
C CYS A 262 10.66 -22.15 -8.65
N GLN A 263 11.51 -22.23 -7.63
CA GLN A 263 12.03 -23.49 -7.07
C GLN A 263 11.42 -23.84 -5.71
N ARG A 264 10.54 -23.00 -5.17
CA ARG A 264 9.88 -23.25 -3.87
C ARG A 264 8.95 -24.45 -3.98
N ASP A 265 8.88 -25.22 -2.90
CA ASP A 265 7.94 -26.35 -2.77
C ASP A 265 8.05 -27.44 -3.86
N THR A 266 9.17 -27.50 -4.60
CA THR A 266 9.46 -28.60 -5.54
C THR A 266 9.43 -29.97 -4.86
N LYS A 267 9.63 -30.01 -3.54
CA LYS A 267 9.35 -31.17 -2.69
C LYS A 267 8.11 -30.84 -1.84
N PRO A 268 6.99 -31.56 -2.00
CA PRO A 268 5.76 -31.24 -1.31
C PRO A 268 5.90 -31.48 0.20
N ASN A 269 5.50 -30.50 1.02
CA ASN A 269 5.43 -30.62 2.48
C ASN A 269 3.99 -30.94 2.91
N LEU A 270 3.52 -32.15 2.55
CA LEU A 270 2.11 -32.57 2.66
C LEU A 270 1.56 -32.40 4.09
N ASN A 271 2.30 -32.87 5.10
CA ASN A 271 1.81 -32.98 6.48
C ASN A 271 1.35 -31.66 7.13
N LEU A 272 1.94 -30.50 6.76
CA LEU A 272 1.58 -29.22 7.37
C LEU A 272 0.50 -28.48 6.57
N MET A 273 0.41 -28.76 5.28
CA MET A 273 -0.57 -28.15 4.40
C MET A 273 -1.95 -28.71 4.65
N ASP A 274 -2.08 -30.02 4.88
CA ASP A 274 -3.38 -30.70 5.00
C ASP A 274 -4.28 -30.11 6.08
N SER A 275 -3.72 -29.65 7.20
CA SER A 275 -4.47 -29.03 8.30
C SER A 275 -4.94 -27.59 8.03
N VAL A 276 -4.48 -26.93 6.96
CA VAL A 276 -4.89 -25.56 6.61
C VAL A 276 -6.10 -25.58 5.70
N ARG A 277 -7.16 -24.87 6.09
CA ARG A 277 -8.41 -24.74 5.34
C ARG A 277 -8.27 -23.69 4.25
N HIS A 278 -9.00 -23.89 3.14
CA HIS A 278 -9.16 -22.91 2.05
C HIS A 278 -7.89 -22.56 1.26
N LYS A 279 -6.84 -23.37 1.41
CA LYS A 279 -5.68 -23.39 0.51
C LYS A 279 -6.08 -23.99 -0.85
N HIS A 280 -5.37 -23.55 -1.89
CA HIS A 280 -5.55 -24.02 -3.27
C HIS A 280 -4.29 -24.70 -3.82
N GLY A 281 -3.25 -24.84 -3.00
CA GLY A 281 -1.99 -25.46 -3.39
C GLY A 281 -0.77 -24.74 -2.82
N ASP A 282 0.39 -25.12 -3.31
CA ASP A 282 1.68 -24.50 -2.99
C ASP A 282 2.16 -23.54 -4.10
N MET A 283 3.43 -23.14 -4.05
CA MET A 283 4.01 -22.25 -5.06
C MET A 283 4.07 -22.87 -6.47
N GLN A 284 4.24 -24.18 -6.59
CA GLN A 284 4.26 -24.87 -7.88
C GLN A 284 2.85 -24.89 -8.48
N ASP A 285 1.82 -25.10 -7.66
CA ASP A 285 0.43 -24.99 -8.09
C ASP A 285 0.09 -23.57 -8.56
N LEU A 286 0.60 -22.53 -7.87
CA LEU A 286 0.46 -21.14 -8.30
C LEU A 286 1.11 -20.91 -9.66
N ILE A 287 2.34 -21.40 -9.85
CA ILE A 287 3.08 -21.28 -11.12
C ILE A 287 2.31 -21.96 -12.25
N MET A 288 1.80 -23.16 -12.00
CA MET A 288 1.01 -23.92 -12.96
C MET A 288 -0.26 -23.16 -13.34
N PHE A 289 -1.01 -22.69 -12.34
CA PHE A 289 -2.21 -21.87 -12.55
C PHE A 289 -1.90 -20.60 -13.34
N ALA A 290 -0.84 -19.88 -12.98
CA ALA A 290 -0.45 -18.65 -13.66
C ALA A 290 -0.02 -18.91 -15.11
N LYS A 291 0.52 -20.08 -15.44
CA LYS A 291 0.87 -20.45 -16.83
C LYS A 291 -0.34 -20.86 -17.67
N SER A 292 -1.36 -21.47 -17.06
CA SER A 292 -2.52 -22.01 -17.78
C SER A 292 -3.72 -21.06 -17.82
N THR A 293 -3.79 -20.08 -16.92
CA THR A 293 -4.93 -19.16 -16.82
C THR A 293 -4.96 -18.15 -17.96
N ASN A 294 -6.18 -17.86 -18.42
CA ASN A 294 -6.47 -16.76 -19.35
C ASN A 294 -6.80 -15.44 -18.63
N PHE A 295 -6.94 -15.47 -17.30
CA PHE A 295 -7.23 -14.28 -16.50
C PHE A 295 -5.97 -13.44 -16.25
N SER A 296 -6.16 -12.12 -16.15
CA SER A 296 -5.13 -11.23 -15.63
C SER A 296 -5.02 -11.39 -14.12
N VAL A 297 -3.85 -11.77 -13.63
CA VAL A 297 -3.62 -12.09 -12.22
C VAL A 297 -3.13 -10.85 -11.45
N ARG A 298 -3.82 -10.53 -10.35
CA ARG A 298 -3.32 -9.68 -9.26
C ARG A 298 -2.80 -10.58 -8.17
N LEU A 299 -1.49 -10.57 -7.95
CA LEU A 299 -0.86 -11.37 -6.90
C LEU A 299 -0.80 -10.56 -5.61
N VAL A 300 -1.63 -10.92 -4.64
CA VAL A 300 -1.77 -10.26 -3.34
C VAL A 300 -0.92 -10.95 -2.28
N VAL A 301 -0.13 -10.18 -1.55
CA VAL A 301 0.71 -10.64 -0.43
C VAL A 301 0.55 -9.73 0.79
N LEU A 302 0.79 -10.25 1.99
CA LEU A 302 0.58 -9.51 3.26
C LEU A 302 1.78 -8.63 3.67
N ASP A 303 2.93 -8.81 3.03
CA ASP A 303 4.12 -7.97 3.18
C ASP A 303 5.12 -8.28 2.06
N TYR A 304 6.11 -7.40 1.89
CA TYR A 304 7.16 -7.58 0.89
C TYR A 304 7.91 -8.92 1.04
N ALA A 305 8.41 -9.22 2.23
CA ALA A 305 9.11 -10.47 2.53
C ALA A 305 8.18 -11.71 2.53
N GLY A 306 6.87 -11.52 2.41
CA GLY A 306 5.86 -12.55 2.20
C GLY A 306 5.87 -13.08 0.77
N LEU A 307 6.31 -12.28 -0.20
CA LEU A 307 6.65 -12.77 -1.52
C LEU A 307 8.10 -13.23 -1.58
N SER A 308 9.06 -12.30 -1.56
CA SER A 308 10.49 -12.59 -1.60
C SER A 308 11.27 -11.37 -1.10
N THR A 309 12.49 -11.59 -0.60
CA THR A 309 13.42 -10.51 -0.27
C THR A 309 14.42 -10.22 -1.39
N ASP A 310 14.34 -10.95 -2.51
CA ASP A 310 15.20 -10.76 -3.68
C ASP A 310 14.39 -10.08 -4.82
N PRO A 311 14.60 -8.77 -5.06
CA PRO A 311 13.95 -8.06 -6.17
C PRO A 311 14.24 -8.67 -7.54
N MET A 312 15.45 -9.17 -7.78
CA MET A 312 15.84 -9.70 -9.08
C MET A 312 15.13 -11.02 -9.38
N ASP A 313 14.94 -11.86 -8.35
CA ASP A 313 14.15 -13.08 -8.45
C ASP A 313 12.67 -12.77 -8.71
N ILE A 314 12.08 -11.76 -8.04
CA ILE A 314 10.70 -11.31 -8.33
C ILE A 314 10.58 -10.82 -9.77
N ARG A 315 11.55 -10.05 -10.26
CA ARG A 315 11.55 -9.55 -11.65
C ARG A 315 11.57 -10.71 -12.63
N LYS A 316 12.42 -11.71 -12.40
CA LYS A 316 12.48 -12.92 -13.23
C LYS A 316 11.17 -13.70 -13.18
N PHE A 317 10.62 -13.90 -11.99
CA PHE A 317 9.36 -14.59 -11.76
C PHE A 317 8.19 -13.95 -12.52
N VAL A 318 8.01 -12.63 -12.37
CA VAL A 318 6.97 -11.90 -13.11
C VAL A 318 7.25 -11.92 -14.61
N LYS A 319 8.51 -11.80 -15.04
CA LYS A 319 8.86 -11.90 -16.47
C LYS A 319 8.44 -13.23 -17.09
N GLU A 320 8.66 -14.34 -16.39
CA GLU A 320 8.26 -15.69 -16.81
C GLU A 320 6.73 -15.86 -16.82
N LEU A 321 6.03 -15.37 -15.78
CA LEU A 321 4.59 -15.52 -15.66
C LEU A 321 3.85 -14.31 -16.23
N LYS A 322 3.56 -14.35 -17.53
CA LYS A 322 2.92 -13.24 -18.29
C LYS A 322 1.52 -12.86 -17.82
N SER A 323 0.80 -13.78 -17.17
CA SER A 323 -0.53 -13.56 -16.62
C SER A 323 -0.51 -12.64 -15.39
N ILE A 324 0.59 -12.58 -14.64
CA ILE A 324 0.75 -11.66 -13.50
C ILE A 324 0.90 -10.24 -14.05
N LYS A 325 -0.16 -9.45 -13.89
CA LYS A 325 -0.21 -8.05 -14.36
C LYS A 325 0.04 -7.04 -13.24
N GLU A 326 -0.14 -7.46 -12.00
CA GLU A 326 -0.05 -6.59 -10.83
C GLU A 326 0.41 -7.38 -9.60
N LEU A 327 1.33 -6.79 -8.84
CA LEU A 327 1.68 -7.24 -7.48
C LEU A 327 1.01 -6.29 -6.50
N VAL A 328 0.36 -6.83 -5.48
CA VAL A 328 -0.37 -6.05 -4.49
C VAL A 328 0.12 -6.43 -3.10
N VAL A 329 0.55 -5.44 -2.32
CA VAL A 329 0.96 -5.63 -0.92
C VAL A 329 -0.11 -5.06 0.00
N TYR A 330 -0.70 -5.91 0.83
CA TYR A 330 -1.69 -5.50 1.83
C TYR A 330 -1.03 -5.29 3.19
N HIS A 331 -1.05 -4.06 3.70
CA HIS A 331 -0.40 -3.70 4.97
C HIS A 331 -1.36 -3.76 6.18
N GLY A 332 -2.60 -4.23 5.99
CA GLY A 332 -3.61 -4.36 7.06
C GLY A 332 -4.63 -3.22 7.09
N HIS A 333 -4.27 -2.07 6.55
CA HIS A 333 -5.13 -0.89 6.43
C HIS A 333 -5.12 -0.26 5.02
N LYS A 334 -4.20 -0.71 4.17
CA LYS A 334 -4.02 -0.21 2.81
C LYS A 334 -3.53 -1.28 1.85
N PHE A 335 -3.89 -1.13 0.58
CA PHE A 335 -3.34 -1.88 -0.53
C PHE A 335 -2.35 -1.01 -1.31
N GLU A 336 -1.20 -1.58 -1.57
CA GLU A 336 -0.17 -0.97 -2.41
C GLU A 336 -0.01 -1.80 -3.69
N SER A 337 -0.46 -1.25 -4.80
CA SER A 337 -0.40 -1.86 -6.13
C SER A 337 0.89 -1.48 -6.87
N ILE A 338 1.53 -2.48 -7.47
CA ILE A 338 2.71 -2.34 -8.32
C ILE A 338 2.42 -3.04 -9.65
N SER A 339 2.26 -2.24 -10.70
CA SER A 339 2.01 -2.74 -12.05
C SER A 339 3.18 -3.58 -12.56
N ARG A 340 2.90 -4.57 -13.43
CA ARG A 340 3.92 -5.41 -14.08
C ARG A 340 4.99 -4.56 -14.78
N HIS A 341 4.59 -3.45 -15.41
CA HIS A 341 5.53 -2.53 -16.04
C HIS A 341 6.55 -2.00 -15.02
N ASN A 342 6.08 -1.56 -13.85
CA ASN A 342 6.94 -1.05 -12.78
C ASN A 342 7.78 -2.14 -12.11
N VAL A 343 7.33 -3.39 -12.08
CA VAL A 343 8.17 -4.53 -11.65
C VAL A 343 9.31 -4.78 -12.64
N LEU A 344 9.02 -4.74 -13.95
CA LEU A 344 9.97 -5.10 -15.01
C LEU A 344 10.95 -3.99 -15.38
N ARG A 345 10.54 -2.72 -15.26
CA ARG A 345 11.33 -1.54 -15.67
C ARG A 345 11.52 -0.51 -14.58
N GLY A 346 10.62 -0.46 -13.59
CA GLY A 346 10.68 0.51 -12.50
C GLY A 346 11.53 0.06 -11.31
N ASN A 347 11.71 1.00 -10.38
CA ASN A 347 12.52 0.83 -9.16
C ASN A 347 11.67 0.46 -7.93
N LEU A 348 10.33 0.41 -8.07
CA LEU A 348 9.43 0.06 -6.97
C LEU A 348 9.67 -1.37 -6.45
N ILE A 349 10.30 -2.23 -7.25
CA ILE A 349 10.69 -3.57 -6.85
C ILE A 349 11.76 -3.59 -5.73
N ASN A 350 12.51 -2.50 -5.55
CA ASN A 350 13.52 -2.40 -4.50
C ASN A 350 12.90 -2.34 -3.10
N LYS A 351 11.58 -2.07 -2.98
CA LYS A 351 10.87 -2.20 -1.71
C LYS A 351 10.86 -3.65 -1.18
N PHE A 352 11.08 -4.62 -2.06
CA PHE A 352 11.25 -6.02 -1.69
C PHE A 352 12.63 -6.33 -1.12
N ASP A 353 13.64 -5.49 -1.32
CA ASP A 353 14.95 -5.60 -0.66
C ASP A 353 14.86 -5.13 0.81
N CYS A 354 14.11 -5.89 1.59
CA CYS A 354 13.88 -5.64 3.00
C CYS A 354 14.66 -6.65 3.84
N ARG A 355 15.30 -6.18 4.92
CA ARG A 355 15.98 -7.06 5.89
C ARG A 355 14.99 -8.12 6.38
N PRO A 356 15.35 -9.41 6.44
CA PRO A 356 14.47 -10.49 6.88
C PRO A 356 14.27 -10.44 8.41
N GLY A 357 13.61 -9.40 8.91
CA GLY A 357 13.07 -9.38 10.27
C GLY A 357 11.87 -10.31 10.36
N CYS A 358 11.70 -10.98 11.50
CA CYS A 358 10.51 -11.79 11.77
C CYS A 358 9.27 -10.90 11.97
N VAL A 359 8.62 -10.48 10.88
CA VAL A 359 7.34 -9.78 10.93
C VAL A 359 6.21 -10.78 11.22
N LYS A 360 5.42 -10.50 12.27
CA LYS A 360 4.26 -11.33 12.63
C LYS A 360 3.05 -11.00 11.72
N ARG A 361 3.09 -11.49 10.49
CA ARG A 361 2.06 -11.30 9.44
C ARG A 361 0.65 -11.74 9.85
N SER A 362 0.53 -12.67 10.79
CA SER A 362 -0.77 -13.14 11.31
C SER A 362 -1.54 -12.08 12.12
N PHE A 363 -0.95 -10.92 12.38
CA PHE A 363 -1.61 -9.80 13.07
C PHE A 363 -2.05 -8.67 12.15
N ILE A 364 -1.77 -8.80 10.84
CA ILE A 364 -2.32 -8.02 9.72
C ILE A 364 -3.73 -8.55 9.44
#